data_AF-A0A967WGF4-F1
#
_entry.id   AF-A0A967WGF4-F1
#
_cell.length_a   1.000
_cell.length_b   1.000
_cell.length_c   1.000
_cell.angle_alpha   90.00
_cell.angle_beta   90.00
_cell.angle_gamma   90.00
#
_symmetry.space_group_name_H-M   'P 1'
#
loop_
_entity.id
_entity.type
_entity.pdbx_description
1 polymer ?
#
loop_
_entity_poly.entity_id
_entity_poly.type
_entity_poly.pdbx_seq_one_letter_code
_entity_poly.pdbx_strand_id
1 'polypeptide(L)' 'GVAQLSADQKQTLRQDSVEIFRDFPLFGTGAGTYAHVYPRYKTIPGDEVPVEHARNDLLELLVESGLVGVLLSAWFLLA' A
#
# COMPACT_ATOMS: atom_id res chain seq x y z
N GLY A 1 21.01 12.55 -3.42
CA GLY A 1 20.57 11.87 -4.65
C GLY A 1 19.39 11.01 -4.28
N VAL A 2 18.22 11.29 -4.84
CA VAL A 2 17.00 10.53 -4.54
C VAL A 2 17.18 9.08 -5.00
N ALA A 3 17.22 8.15 -4.05
CA ALA A 3 17.39 6.72 -4.33
C ALA A 3 16.14 6.19 -5.05
N GLN A 4 16.27 5.87 -6.34
CA GLN A 4 15.25 5.11 -7.05
C GLN A 4 15.24 3.68 -6.51
N LEU A 5 14.08 3.19 -6.06
CA LEU A 5 13.92 1.79 -5.66
C LEU A 5 14.26 0.89 -6.86
N SER A 6 15.14 -0.08 -6.62
CA SER A 6 15.43 -1.16 -7.57
C SER A 6 14.16 -2.00 -7.86
N ALA A 7 14.16 -2.76 -8.96
CA ALA A 7 13.04 -3.63 -9.31
C ALA A 7 12.69 -4.62 -8.18
N ASP A 8 13.72 -5.16 -7.52
CA ASP A 8 13.57 -6.08 -6.40
C ASP A 8 12.87 -5.42 -5.21
N GLN A 9 13.28 -4.21 -4.83
CA GLN A 9 12.65 -3.46 -3.75
C GLN A 9 11.18 -3.12 -4.05
N LYS A 10 10.84 -2.80 -5.31
CA LYS A 10 9.43 -2.58 -5.71
C LYS A 10 8.61 -3.85 -5.58
N GLN A 11 9.19 -5.01 -5.88
CA GLN A 11 8.53 -6.30 -5.72
C GLN A 11 8.32 -6.63 -4.25
N THR A 12 9.32 -6.43 -3.41
CA THR A 12 9.22 -6.60 -1.95
C THR A 12 8.15 -5.70 -1.36
N LEU A 13 8.12 -4.41 -1.72
CA LEU A 13 7.08 -3.48 -1.26
C LEU A 13 5.67 -3.97 -1.59
N ARG A 14 5.46 -4.52 -2.79
CA ARG A 14 4.17 -5.10 -3.20
C ARG A 14 3.81 -6.31 -2.36
N GLN A 15 4.79 -7.17 -2.06
CA GLN A 15 4.57 -8.36 -1.22
C GLN A 15 4.19 -7.95 0.21
N ASP A 16 4.94 -7.05 0.82
CA ASP A 16 4.65 -6.52 2.17
C ASP A 16 3.24 -5.89 2.22
N SER A 17 2.85 -5.12 1.20
CA SER A 17 1.51 -4.51 1.11
C SER A 17 0.39 -5.55 0.98
N VAL A 18 0.63 -6.63 0.25
CA VAL A 18 -0.33 -7.73 0.12
C VAL A 18 -0.54 -8.43 1.46
N GLU A 19 0.48 -8.52 2.32
CA GLU A 19 0.32 -9.02 3.68
C GLU A 19 -0.58 -8.11 4.52
N ILE A 20 -0.41 -6.78 4.43
CA ILE A 20 -1.32 -5.83 5.11
C ILE A 20 -2.76 -6.05 4.64
N PHE A 21 -2.98 -6.16 3.32
CA PHE A 21 -4.32 -6.40 2.79
C PHE A 21 -4.92 -7.74 3.26
N ARG A 22 -4.10 -8.79 3.40
CA ARG A 22 -4.57 -10.09 3.92
C ARG A 22 -5.06 -10.01 5.36
N ASP A 23 -4.46 -9.13 6.17
CA ASP A 23 -4.88 -8.91 7.55
C ASP A 23 -6.13 -8.01 7.65
N PHE A 24 -6.34 -7.10 6.68
CA PHE A 24 -7.46 -6.16 6.65
C PHE A 24 -8.24 -6.15 5.31
N PRO A 25 -8.80 -7.28 4.84
CA PRO A 25 -9.27 -7.41 3.45
C PRO A 25 -10.55 -6.64 3.13
N LEU A 26 -11.43 -6.43 4.11
CA LEU A 26 -12.76 -5.85 3.87
C LEU A 26 -12.75 -4.32 3.87
N PHE A 27 -12.31 -3.74 4.98
CA PHE A 27 -12.35 -2.29 5.21
C PHE A 27 -10.98 -1.61 5.12
N GLY A 28 -9.91 -2.39 4.95
CA GLY A 28 -8.56 -1.86 4.98
C GLY A 28 -8.14 -1.37 6.36
N THR A 29 -7.06 -0.60 6.39
CA THR A 29 -6.48 -0.04 7.62
C THR A 29 -6.99 1.37 7.95
N GLY A 30 -7.75 2.00 7.04
CA GLY A 30 -8.22 3.38 7.12
C GLY A 30 -7.42 4.33 6.19
N ALA A 31 -8.09 5.38 5.70
CA ALA A 31 -7.45 6.36 4.81
C ALA A 31 -6.29 7.11 5.49
N GLY A 32 -5.16 7.25 4.79
CA GLY A 32 -3.93 7.89 5.29
C GLY A 32 -3.14 7.07 6.31
N THR A 33 -3.47 5.79 6.50
CA THR A 33 -2.80 4.93 7.49
C THR A 33 -1.66 4.11 6.90
N TYR A 34 -1.50 4.05 5.57
CA TYR A 34 -0.52 3.20 4.92
C TYR A 34 0.91 3.43 5.45
N ALA A 35 1.35 4.70 5.56
CA ALA A 35 2.68 5.04 6.07
C ALA A 35 2.90 4.65 7.55
N HIS A 36 1.82 4.49 8.32
CA HIS A 36 1.87 4.09 9.73
C HIS A 36 1.88 2.56 9.90
N VAL A 37 1.19 1.84 9.02
CA VAL A 37 1.07 0.38 9.08
C VAL A 37 2.22 -0.31 8.34
N TYR A 38 2.63 0.22 7.18
CA TYR A 38 3.67 -0.36 6.34
C TYR A 38 4.99 -0.68 7.07
N PRO A 39 5.54 0.18 7.96
CA PRO A 39 6.77 -0.13 8.68
C PRO A 39 6.72 -1.41 9.54
N ARG A 40 5.53 -1.89 9.89
CA ARG A 40 5.35 -3.13 10.65
C ARG A 40 5.44 -4.39 9.78
N TYR A 41 5.18 -4.24 8.48
CA TYR A 41 5.24 -5.32 7.49
C TYR A 41 6.47 -5.21 6.59
N LYS A 42 7.22 -4.09 6.66
CA LYS A 42 8.37 -3.84 5.79
C LYS A 42 9.43 -4.93 5.97
N THR A 43 9.87 -5.49 4.86
CA THR A 43 11.01 -6.43 4.81
C THR A 43 12.23 -5.82 4.13
N ILE A 44 12.08 -4.63 3.51
CA ILE A 44 13.19 -3.84 2.96
C ILE A 44 14.04 -3.26 4.11
N PRO A 45 15.36 -3.51 4.13
CA PRO A 45 16.25 -2.98 5.16
C PRO A 45 16.48 -1.47 5.02
N GLY A 46 16.53 -0.78 6.16
CA GLY A 46 16.72 0.68 6.27
C GLY A 46 15.49 1.44 6.75
N ASP A 47 15.70 2.63 7.30
CA ASP A 47 14.63 3.54 7.77
C ASP A 47 14.12 4.48 6.68
N GLU A 48 14.84 4.54 5.56
CA GLU A 48 14.57 5.44 4.44
C GLU A 48 13.97 4.65 3.27
N VAL A 49 12.76 4.14 3.43
CA VAL A 49 11.89 4.04 2.24
C VAL A 49 11.10 5.34 2.25
N PRO A 50 11.43 6.33 1.40
CA PRO A 50 10.51 7.43 1.15
C PRO A 50 9.30 6.81 0.46
N VAL A 51 8.34 6.34 1.28
CA VAL A 51 7.08 5.73 0.85
C VAL A 51 6.37 6.64 -0.14
N GLU A 52 6.64 7.95 -0.07
CA GLU A 52 6.18 8.99 -0.99
C GLU A 52 6.52 8.76 -2.47
N HIS A 53 7.64 8.11 -2.82
CA HIS A 53 8.06 7.94 -4.23
C HIS A 53 7.75 6.56 -4.82
N ALA A 54 7.23 5.64 -4.02
CA ALA A 54 6.85 4.29 -4.44
C ALA A 54 5.35 4.02 -4.28
N ARG A 55 4.55 5.10 -4.23
CA ARG A 55 3.10 5.01 -4.23
C ARG A 55 2.64 4.29 -5.48
N ASN A 56 2.23 3.05 -5.31
CA ASN A 56 1.34 2.40 -6.24
C ASN A 56 -0.07 2.77 -5.75
N ASP A 57 -0.63 3.87 -6.28
CA ASP A 57 -1.87 4.49 -5.81
C ASP A 57 -3.01 3.48 -5.64
N LEU A 58 -3.07 2.46 -6.51
CA LEU A 58 -4.06 1.40 -6.44
C LEU A 58 -3.86 0.45 -5.25
N LEU A 59 -2.60 0.16 -4.91
CA LEU A 59 -2.26 -0.74 -3.81
C LEU A 59 -2.44 -0.05 -2.46
N GLU A 60 -2.08 1.23 -2.38
CA GLU A 60 -2.37 2.07 -1.23
C GLU A 60 -3.89 2.19 -1.01
N LEU A 61 -4.65 2.48 -2.07
CA LEU A 61 -6.12 2.48 -2.02
C LEU A 61 -6.67 1.14 -1.54
N LEU A 62 -6.15 0.02 -2.05
CA LEU A 62 -6.58 -1.32 -1.64
C LEU A 62 -6.28 -1.60 -0.16
N VAL A 63 -5.09 -1.23 0.32
CA VAL A 63 -4.67 -1.43 1.72
C VAL A 63 -5.47 -0.56 2.68
N GLU A 64 -5.69 0.71 2.33
CA GLU A 64 -6.34 1.67 3.20
C GLU A 64 -7.87 1.51 3.24
N SER A 65 -8.48 1.10 2.13
CA SER A 65 -9.93 1.06 1.98
C SER A 65 -10.54 -0.35 1.89
N GLY A 66 -9.68 -1.36 1.70
CA GLY A 66 -10.10 -2.76 1.51
C GLY A 66 -10.94 -2.96 0.25
N LEU A 67 -11.51 -4.17 0.11
CA LEU A 67 -12.38 -4.49 -1.01
C LEU A 67 -13.63 -3.60 -1.05
N VAL A 68 -14.18 -3.24 0.11
CA VAL A 68 -15.39 -2.42 0.19
C VAL A 68 -15.14 -1.04 -0.39
N GLY A 69 -14.07 -0.37 0.02
CA GLY A 69 -13.73 0.96 -0.49
C GLY A 69 -13.40 0.96 -1.98
N VAL A 70 -12.68 -0.06 -2.46
CA VAL A 70 -12.39 -0.23 -3.89
C VAL A 70 -13.66 -0.42 -4.71
N LEU A 71 -14.57 -1.30 -4.28
CA LEU A 71 -15.83 -1.57 -4.99
C LEU A 71 -16.75 -0.35 -5.00
N LEU A 72 -16.84 0.40 -3.90
CA LEU A 72 -17.62 1.63 -3.84
C LEU A 72 -17.05 2.72 -4.76
N SER A 73 -15.72 2.84 -4.81
CA SER A 73 -15.03 3.78 -5.70
C SER A 73 -15.27 3.41 -7.17
N ALA A 74 -15.18 2.11 -7.51
CA ALA A 74 -15.46 1.62 -8.86
C ALA A 74 -16.93 1.83 -9.25
N TRP A 75 -17.87 1.56 -8.34
CA TRP A 75 -19.29 1.83 -8.55
C TRP A 75 -19.54 3.31 -8.84
N PHE A 76 -18.98 4.20 -8.01
CA PHE A 76 -19.15 5.65 -8.18
C PHE A 76 -18.61 6.17 -9.53
N LEU A 77 -17.52 5.58 -10.04
CA LEU A 77 -16.95 5.97 -11.34
C LEU A 77 -17.75 5.44 -12.54
N LEU A 78 -18.54 4.39 -12.37
CA LEU A 78 -19.31 3.74 -13.44
C LEU A 78 -20.79 4.14 -13.45
N ALA A 79 -21.29 4.75 -12.38
CA ALA A 79 -22.65 5.26 -12.24
C ALA A 79 -22.83 6.61 -12.95
#